data_AF-A0A7S3SDS0-F1
#
_entry.id   AF-A0A7S3SDS0-F1
#
_cell.length_a   1.000
_cell.length_b   1.000
_cell.length_c   1.000
_cell.angle_alpha   90.00
_cell.angle_beta   90.00
_cell.angle_gamma   90.00
#
_symmetry.space_group_name_H-M   'P 1'
#
loop_
_entity.id
_entity.type
_entity.pdbx_description
1 polymer ?
#
loop_
_entity_poly.entity_id
_entity_poly.type
_entity_poly.pdbx_seq_one_letter_code
_entity_poly.pdbx_strand_id
1 'polypeptide(L)'
;LRGIDEIQTVLDDHISKTQAIRSSPFCKPFEEEVHKWEATLMYIQDFIDQTIALQRSWMSLEPIFVSDDIKRQLPQESENFARIDQNFRLRMGQVDKTRNCIKISQIENIVEDM
;
A
#
# COMPACT_ATOMS: atom_id res chain seq x y z
N LEU A 1 -11.08 -1.97 4.00
CA LEU A 1 -10.36 -1.28 5.11
C LEU A 1 -11.28 -0.19 5.67
N ARG A 2 -11.59 -0.17 6.97
CA ARG A 2 -12.35 0.93 7.60
C ARG A 2 -11.35 1.93 8.20
N GLY A 3 -11.61 3.23 8.11
CA GLY A 3 -10.74 4.27 8.69
C GLY A 3 -9.52 4.65 7.83
N ILE A 4 -9.50 4.30 6.55
CA ILE A 4 -8.38 4.65 5.67
C ILE A 4 -8.30 6.15 5.36
N ASP A 5 -9.45 6.82 5.30
CA ASP A 5 -9.54 8.25 5.02
C ASP A 5 -8.86 9.10 6.13
N GLU A 6 -8.99 8.66 7.39
CA GLU A 6 -8.33 9.31 8.53
C GLU A 6 -6.82 9.10 8.47
N ILE A 7 -6.36 7.90 8.10
CA ILE A 7 -4.93 7.59 7.93
C ILE A 7 -4.33 8.41 6.78
N GLN A 8 -5.03 8.50 5.64
CA GLN A 8 -4.60 9.32 4.51
C GLN A 8 -4.53 10.81 4.89
N THR A 9 -5.55 11.31 5.60
CA THR A 9 -5.55 12.71 6.07
C THR A 9 -4.35 13.02 6.96
N VAL A 10 -4.01 12.12 7.89
CA VAL A 10 -2.84 12.27 8.75
C VAL A 10 -1.54 12.17 7.94
N LEU A 11 -1.45 11.24 7.00
CA LEU A 11 -0.26 11.09 6.16
C LEU A 11 0.00 12.34 5.30
N ASP A 12 -1.04 12.88 4.66
CA ASP A 12 -0.98 14.10 3.84
C ASP A 12 -0.53 15.33 4.65
N ASP A 13 -1.02 15.46 5.89
CA ASP A 13 -0.59 16.51 6.81
C ASP A 13 0.89 16.37 7.19
N HIS A 14 1.34 15.14 7.47
CA HIS A 14 2.76 14.86 7.76
C HIS A 14 3.67 15.12 6.56
N ILE A 15 3.24 14.77 5.33
CA ILE A 15 3.96 15.07 4.09
C ILE A 15 4.06 16.59 3.90
N SER A 16 2.94 17.29 4.04
CA SER A 16 2.88 18.76 3.89
C SER A 16 3.79 19.48 4.87
N LYS A 17 3.78 19.07 6.15
CA LYS A 17 4.66 19.60 7.20
C LYS A 17 6.13 19.31 6.90
N THR A 18 6.46 18.12 6.42
CA THR A 18 7.83 17.74 6.07
C THR A 18 8.35 18.57 4.89
N GLN A 19 7.53 18.79 3.87
CA GLN A 19 7.88 19.64 2.73
C GLN A 19 8.05 21.11 3.12
N ALA A 20 7.25 21.61 4.05
CA ALA A 20 7.40 22.96 4.60
C ALA A 20 8.73 23.11 5.38
N ILE A 21 9.09 22.10 6.18
CA ILE A 21 10.39 22.05 6.87
C ILE A 21 11.53 22.03 5.85
N ARG A 22 11.44 21.19 4.81
CA ARG A 22 12.44 21.10 3.75
C ARG A 22 12.68 22.43 3.03
N SER A 23 11.61 23.18 2.81
CA SER A 23 11.65 24.47 2.11
C SER A 23 12.16 25.61 2.99
N SER A 24 12.34 25.37 4.30
CA SER A 24 12.83 26.35 5.26
C SER A 24 14.34 26.59 5.09
N PRO A 25 14.81 27.84 5.19
CA PRO A 25 16.26 28.13 5.21
C PRO A 25 16.98 27.49 6.40
N PHE A 26 16.24 27.08 7.43
CA PHE A 26 16.77 26.38 8.61
C PHE A 26 16.90 24.86 8.42
N CYS A 27 16.50 24.31 7.27
CA CYS A 27 16.59 22.88 6.98
C CYS A 27 18.04 22.38 6.82
N LYS A 28 18.96 23.25 6.38
CA LYS A 28 20.32 22.88 5.97
C LYS A 28 21.07 21.96 6.96
N PRO A 29 20.99 22.12 8.30
CA PRO A 29 21.63 21.21 9.25
C PRO A 29 21.00 19.82 9.34
N PHE A 30 19.74 19.66 8.91
CA PHE A 30 18.91 18.45 9.02
C PHE A 30 18.49 17.88 7.67
N GLU A 31 19.09 18.37 6.58
CA GLU A 31 18.64 18.09 5.21
C GLU A 31 18.58 16.59 4.88
N GLU A 32 19.58 15.82 5.33
CA GLU A 32 19.61 14.37 5.15
C GLU A 32 18.48 13.66 5.91
N GLU A 33 18.23 14.05 7.16
CA GLU A 33 17.17 13.47 8.00
C GLU A 33 15.78 13.78 7.45
N VAL A 34 15.57 15.03 7.02
CA VAL A 34 14.31 15.49 6.41
C VAL A 34 14.06 14.76 5.10
N HIS A 35 15.07 14.58 4.25
CA HIS A 35 14.93 13.82 3.01
C HIS A 35 14.63 12.34 3.24
N LYS A 36 15.31 11.70 4.18
CA LYS A 36 15.04 10.30 4.53
C LYS A 36 13.63 10.12 5.08
N TRP A 37 13.16 11.06 5.89
CA TRP A 37 11.81 11.05 6.42
C TRP A 37 10.76 11.28 5.32
N GLU A 38 10.98 12.25 4.43
CA GLU A 38 10.12 12.50 3.27
C GLU A 38 10.01 11.24 2.39
N ALA A 39 11.14 10.59 2.07
CA ALA A 39 11.15 9.35 1.30
C ALA A 39 10.34 8.23 1.99
N THR A 40 10.43 8.13 3.32
CA THR A 40 9.65 7.18 4.11
C THR A 40 8.15 7.44 4.00
N LEU A 41 7.72 8.70 4.13
CA LEU A 41 6.31 9.08 4.01
C LEU A 41 5.77 8.81 2.61
N MET A 42 6.53 9.16 1.57
CA MET A 42 6.17 8.91 0.17
C MET A 42 6.03 7.41 -0.13
N TYR A 43 6.91 6.58 0.43
CA TYR A 43 6.79 5.13 0.30
C TYR A 43 5.52 4.58 0.95
N ILE A 44 5.18 5.07 2.15
CA ILE A 44 3.96 4.68 2.85
C ILE A 44 2.71 5.11 2.04
N GLN A 45 2.74 6.29 1.42
CA GLN A 45 1.66 6.76 0.55
C GLN A 45 1.45 5.81 -0.62
N ASP A 46 2.51 5.48 -1.35
CA ASP A 46 2.47 4.59 -2.51
C ASP A 46 1.97 3.19 -2.15
N PHE A 47 2.47 2.65 -1.03
CA PHE A 47 1.99 1.38 -0.47
C PHE A 47 0.48 1.38 -0.17
N ILE A 48 -0.03 2.45 0.45
CA ILE A 48 -1.46 2.58 0.76
C ILE A 48 -2.27 2.64 -0.53
N ASP A 49 -1.85 3.44 -1.51
CA ASP A 49 -2.56 3.62 -2.77
C ASP A 49 -2.64 2.32 -3.57
N GLN A 50 -1.53 1.57 -3.65
CA GLN A 50 -1.50 0.27 -4.31
C GLN A 50 -2.36 -0.77 -3.59
N THR A 51 -2.30 -0.79 -2.26
CA THR A 51 -3.16 -1.69 -1.46
C THR A 51 -4.64 -1.39 -1.68
N ILE A 52 -5.04 -0.11 -1.75
CA ILE A 52 -6.42 0.31 -2.04
C ILE A 52 -6.81 -0.11 -3.46
N ALA A 53 -5.95 0.14 -4.45
CA ALA A 53 -6.21 -0.21 -5.83
C ALA A 53 -6.40 -1.72 -6.01
N LEU A 54 -5.52 -2.52 -5.41
CA LEU A 54 -5.60 -3.98 -5.41
C LEU A 54 -6.85 -4.46 -4.67
N GLN A 55 -7.19 -3.89 -3.51
CA GLN A 55 -8.41 -4.24 -2.78
C GLN A 55 -9.66 -3.94 -3.61
N ARG A 56 -9.73 -2.79 -4.30
CA ARG A 56 -10.86 -2.41 -5.16
C ARG A 56 -11.03 -3.36 -6.34
N SER A 57 -9.93 -3.66 -7.04
CA SER A 57 -9.91 -4.61 -8.16
C SER A 57 -10.28 -6.02 -7.70
N TRP A 58 -9.76 -6.44 -6.53
CA TRP A 58 -10.08 -7.75 -5.97
C TRP A 58 -11.56 -7.88 -5.61
N MET A 59 -12.16 -6.87 -4.95
CA MET A 59 -13.59 -6.89 -4.59
C MET A 59 -14.53 -6.90 -5.81
N SER A 60 -14.11 -6.34 -6.95
CA SER A 60 -14.93 -6.38 -8.18
C SER A 60 -14.84 -7.74 -8.89
N LEU A 61 -13.69 -8.41 -8.79
CA LEU A 61 -13.41 -9.68 -9.45
C LEU A 61 -13.83 -10.91 -8.63
N GLU A 62 -13.74 -10.85 -7.30
CA GLU A 62 -14.11 -11.95 -6.38
C GLU A 62 -15.50 -12.55 -6.70
N PRO A 63 -16.60 -11.78 -6.78
CA PRO A 63 -17.92 -12.36 -7.04
C PRO A 63 -18.04 -13.02 -8.42
N ILE A 64 -17.24 -12.62 -9.40
CA ILE A 64 -17.24 -13.19 -10.76
C ILE A 64 -16.51 -14.55 -10.75
N PHE A 65 -15.32 -14.60 -10.16
CA PHE A 65 -14.46 -15.79 -10.17
C PHE A 65 -14.82 -16.84 -9.10
N VAL A 66 -15.71 -16.52 -8.16
CA VAL A 66 -16.26 -17.50 -7.21
C VAL A 66 -17.26 -18.44 -7.89
N SER A 67 -17.87 -18.05 -9.01
CA SER A 67 -18.85 -18.87 -9.75
C SER A 67 -18.20 -20.09 -10.43
N ASP A 68 -18.76 -21.28 -10.18
CA ASP A 68 -18.30 -22.53 -10.81
C ASP A 68 -18.51 -22.56 -12.33
N ASP A 69 -19.45 -21.77 -12.85
CA ASP A 69 -19.68 -21.63 -14.29
C ASP A 69 -18.55 -20.84 -14.96
N ILE A 70 -18.16 -19.71 -14.38
CA ILE A 70 -17.02 -18.90 -14.86
C ILE A 70 -15.71 -19.66 -14.77
N LYS A 71 -15.50 -20.46 -13.71
CA LYS A 71 -14.30 -21.32 -13.61
C LYS A 71 -14.17 -22.32 -14.75
N ARG A 72 -15.30 -22.82 -15.27
CA ARG A 72 -15.32 -23.75 -16.41
C ARG A 72 -15.14 -23.04 -17.74
N GLN A 73 -15.65 -21.81 -17.87
CA GLN A 73 -15.55 -21.02 -19.09
C GLN A 73 -14.18 -20.35 -19.25
N LEU A 74 -13.58 -19.89 -18.16
CA LEU A 74 -12.31 -19.16 -18.10
C LEU A 74 -11.35 -19.81 -17.08
N PRO A 75 -10.88 -21.05 -17.34
CA PRO A 75 -10.07 -21.80 -16.38
C PRO A 75 -8.71 -21.15 -16.12
N GLN A 76 -8.07 -20.57 -17.14
CA GLN A 76 -6.75 -19.94 -17.03
C GLN A 76 -6.81 -18.63 -16.23
N GLU A 77 -7.82 -17.80 -16.48
CA GLU A 77 -8.06 -16.56 -15.75
C GLU A 77 -8.43 -16.83 -14.29
N SER A 78 -9.18 -17.92 -14.04
CA SER A 78 -9.53 -18.36 -12.68
C SER A 78 -8.31 -18.81 -11.88
N GLU A 79 -7.39 -19.54 -12.52
CA GLU A 79 -6.12 -19.95 -11.90
C GLU A 79 -5.21 -18.73 -11.62
N ASN A 80 -5.13 -17.78 -12.55
CA ASN A 80 -4.41 -16.54 -12.35
C ASN A 80 -5.00 -15.71 -11.20
N PHE A 81 -6.33 -15.58 -11.11
CA PHE A 81 -7.00 -14.88 -10.02
C PHE A 81 -6.74 -15.55 -8.67
N ALA A 82 -6.77 -16.88 -8.60
CA ALA A 82 -6.46 -17.63 -7.39
C ALA A 82 -5.04 -17.36 -6.87
N ARG A 83 -4.05 -17.26 -7.77
CA ARG A 83 -2.66 -16.91 -7.40
C ARG A 83 -2.57 -15.48 -6.86
N ILE A 84 -3.26 -14.53 -7.49
CA ILE A 84 -3.32 -13.13 -7.04
C ILE A 84 -3.99 -13.03 -5.67
N ASP A 85 -5.13 -13.71 -5.47
CA ASP A 85 -5.85 -13.78 -4.19
C ASP A 85 -4.95 -14.33 -3.08
N GLN A 86 -4.23 -15.43 -3.34
CA GLN A 86 -3.30 -16.01 -2.37
C GLN A 86 -2.19 -15.03 -1.97
N ASN A 87 -1.53 -14.40 -2.94
CA ASN A 87 -0.48 -13.42 -2.68
C ASN A 87 -1.01 -12.20 -1.92
N PHE A 88 -2.16 -11.67 -2.31
CA PHE A 88 -2.79 -10.54 -1.63
C PHE A 88 -3.11 -10.87 -0.17
N ARG A 89 -3.73 -12.03 0.11
CA ARG A 89 -4.04 -12.46 1.48
C ARG A 89 -2.79 -12.68 2.32
N LEU A 90 -1.73 -13.25 1.74
CA LEU A 90 -0.44 -13.43 2.43
C LEU A 90 0.17 -12.07 2.82
N ARG A 91 0.22 -11.12 1.89
CA ARG A 91 0.76 -9.77 2.14
C ARG A 91 -0.09 -9.01 3.16
N MET A 92 -1.41 -8.99 3.01
CA MET A 92 -2.31 -8.36 3.98
C MET A 92 -2.18 -8.98 5.37
N GLY A 93 -1.92 -10.30 5.47
CA GLY A 93 -1.61 -10.97 6.73
C GLY A 93 -0.27 -10.56 7.35
N GLN A 94 0.74 -10.21 6.54
CA GLN A 94 2.01 -9.66 7.03
C GLN A 94 1.85 -8.22 7.51
N VAL A 95 1.03 -7.43 6.81
CA VAL A 95 0.69 -6.04 7.16
C VAL A 95 -0.07 -6.00 8.48
N ASP A 96 -1.07 -6.88 8.67
CA ASP A 96 -1.83 -6.97 9.93
C ASP A 96 -0.94 -7.31 11.14
N LYS A 97 0.08 -8.16 10.93
CA LYS A 97 1.09 -8.49 11.96
C LYS A 97 2.06 -7.34 12.24
N THR A 98 2.22 -6.41 11.29
CA THR A 98 3.16 -5.30 11.37
C THR A 98 2.40 -3.99 11.61
N ARG A 99 1.90 -3.78 12.84
CA ARG A 99 1.15 -2.57 13.22
C ARG A 99 1.96 -1.24 13.19
N ASN A 100 3.23 -1.28 12.81
CA ASN A 100 4.07 -0.10 12.71
C ASN A 100 4.37 0.20 11.24
N CYS A 101 3.74 1.23 10.70
CA CYS A 101 3.90 1.64 9.29
C CYS A 101 5.35 1.99 8.94
N ILE A 102 6.16 2.43 9.90
CA ILE A 102 7.60 2.71 9.71
C ILE A 102 8.41 1.43 9.53
N LYS A 103 7.91 0.29 10.04
CA LYS A 103 8.52 -1.01 9.76
C LYS A 103 8.10 -1.56 8.40
N ILE A 104 6.93 -1.19 7.90
CA ILE A 104 6.47 -1.55 6.55
C ILE A 104 7.35 -0.87 5.50
N SER A 105 7.74 0.40 5.70
CA SER A 105 8.67 1.09 4.80
C SER A 105 10.10 0.55 4.80
N GLN A 106 10.41 -0.41 5.68
CA GLN A 106 11.70 -1.11 5.75
C GLN A 106 11.65 -2.51 5.11
N ILE A 107 10.47 -2.95 4.64
CA ILE A 107 10.33 -4.21 3.91
C ILE A 107 10.71 -3.92 2.45
N GLU A 108 11.87 -4.41 2.01
CA GLU A 108 12.28 -4.32 0.61
C GLU A 108 11.21 -4.89 -0.33
N ASN A 109 10.95 -4.18 -1.44
CA ASN A 109 10.10 -4.60 -2.56
C ASN A 109 8.65 -4.96 -2.23
N ILE A 110 8.11 -4.54 -1.08
CA ILE A 110 6.70 -4.87 -0.75
C ILE A 110 5.71 -4.31 -1.77
N VAL A 111 6.06 -3.16 -2.36
CA VAL A 111 5.33 -2.43 -3.40
C VAL A 111 5.52 -3.06 -4.77
N GLU A 112 6.76 -3.33 -5.19
CA GLU A 112 7.04 -3.88 -6.53
C GLU A 112 6.40 -5.26 -6.76
N ASP A 113 6.14 -5.99 -5.68
CA ASP A 113 5.52 -7.30 -5.72
C ASP A 113 3.98 -7.29 -5.45
N MET A 114 3.35 -6.13 -5.34
CA MET A 114 1.87 -5.99 -5.29
C MET A 114 1.27 -5.85 -6.68
#